data_AF-A0A4R0PVI3-F1
#
_entry.id   AF-A0A4R0PVI3-F1
#
_cell.length_a   1.000
_cell.length_b   1.000
_cell.length_c   1.000
_cell.angle_alpha   90.00
_cell.angle_beta   90.00
_cell.angle_gamma   90.00
#
_symmetry.space_group_name_H-M   'P 1'
#
loop_
_entity.id
_entity.type
_entity.pdbx_description
1 polymer ?
#
loop_
_entity_poly.entity_id
_entity_poly.type
_entity_poly.pdbx_seq_one_letter_code
_entity_poly.pdbx_strand_id
1 'polypeptide(L)' 'MAFKGQRAYDLFRNNRPVVRDYPGTHSTINGSVNQTINPNDARVIYFIPQTERDKNPNLSQNP' A
#
# COMPACT_ATOMS: atom_id res chain seq x y z
N MET A 1 18.45 -0.37 8.48
CA MET A 1 17.01 -0.34 8.87
C MET A 1 16.21 -1.32 8.00
N ALA A 2 16.42 -2.63 8.15
CA ALA A 2 15.54 -3.63 7.55
C ALA A 2 14.47 -4.04 8.58
N PHE A 3 13.26 -4.40 8.13
CA PHE A 3 12.15 -4.94 8.94
C PHE A 3 11.49 -4.01 9.98
N LYS A 4 11.82 -2.71 10.00
CA LYS A 4 11.18 -1.72 10.90
C LYS A 4 9.97 -1.01 10.30
N GLY A 5 9.44 -1.47 9.16
CA GLY A 5 8.30 -0.85 8.47
C GLY A 5 8.58 0.48 7.76
N GLN A 6 9.75 1.09 7.95
CA GLN A 6 10.06 2.44 7.44
C GLN A 6 10.25 2.53 5.92
N ARG A 7 10.61 1.42 5.26
CA ARG A 7 10.97 1.43 3.83
C ARG A 7 9.86 1.92 2.91
N ALA A 8 8.60 1.59 3.19
CA ALA A 8 7.48 2.03 2.35
C ALA A 8 7.28 3.55 2.47
N TYR A 9 7.32 4.07 3.70
CA TYR A 9 7.24 5.51 3.96
C TYR A 9 8.37 6.29 3.29
N ASP A 10 9.59 5.74 3.32
CA ASP A 10 10.75 6.35 2.65
C ASP A 10 10.62 6.43 1.13
N LEU A 11 9.96 5.46 0.50
CA LEU A 11 9.74 5.48 -0.94
C LEU A 11 8.69 6.54 -1.30
N PHE A 12 7.53 6.51 -0.64
CA PHE A 12 6.43 7.41 -0.98
C PHE A 12 6.72 8.87 -0.63
N ARG A 13 7.39 9.15 0.50
CA ARG A 13 7.79 10.53 0.86
C ARG A 13 8.79 11.16 -0.12
N ASN A 14 9.54 10.33 -0.84
CA ASN A 14 10.49 10.76 -1.87
C ASN A 14 9.93 10.62 -3.28
N ASN A 15 8.60 10.47 -3.43
CA ASN A 15 7.91 10.31 -4.71
C ASN A 15 8.44 9.13 -5.56
N ARG A 16 8.82 8.03 -4.90
CA ARG A 16 9.33 6.81 -5.56
C ARG A 16 8.31 5.67 -5.46
N PRO A 17 8.07 4.95 -6.57
CA PRO A 17 7.18 3.79 -6.54
C PRO A 17 7.82 2.61 -5.80
N VAL A 18 6.98 1.74 -5.26
CA VAL A 18 7.40 0.40 -4.84
C VAL A 18 7.35 -0.49 -6.07
N VAL A 19 8.50 -1.01 -6.48
CA VAL A 19 8.63 -1.91 -7.62
C VAL A 19 9.01 -3.30 -7.11
N ARG A 20 8.19 -4.29 -7.48
CA ARG A 20 8.45 -5.72 -7.26
C ARG A 20 8.23 -6.42 -8.60
N ASP A 21 9.28 -6.42 -9.41
CA ASP A 21 9.33 -6.91 -10.80
C ASP A 21 10.41 -8.00 -11.00
N TYR A 22 10.85 -8.62 -9.90
CA TYR A 22 11.88 -9.65 -9.93
C TYR A 22 11.26 -11.05 -9.96
N PRO A 23 11.91 -12.07 -10.53
CA PRO A 23 11.39 -13.43 -10.46
C PRO A 23 11.38 -13.92 -8.99
N GLY A 24 10.24 -14.45 -8.52
CA GLY A 24 10.14 -15.00 -7.17
C GLY A 24 8.73 -15.41 -6.72
N THR A 25 8.61 -15.84 -5.47
CA THR A 25 7.35 -16.30 -4.85
C THR A 25 6.27 -15.23 -4.75
N HIS A 26 6.59 -13.95 -4.94
CA HIS A 26 5.57 -12.90 -5.00
C HIS A 26 4.73 -12.97 -6.29
N SER A 27 5.26 -13.56 -7.36
CA SER A 27 4.59 -13.75 -8.65
C SER A 27 3.52 -14.84 -8.60
N THR A 28 3.66 -15.81 -7.69
CA THR A 28 2.81 -17.01 -7.66
C THR A 28 1.45 -16.78 -7.01
N ILE A 29 1.26 -15.66 -6.30
CA ILE A 29 0.03 -15.38 -5.54
C ILE A 29 -1.07 -14.77 -6.44
N ASN A 30 -0.72 -14.09 -7.54
CA ASN A 30 -1.70 -13.43 -8.42
C ASN A 30 -1.41 -13.60 -9.93
N GLY A 31 -0.46 -14.45 -10.33
CA GLY A 31 -0.10 -14.69 -11.74
C GLY A 31 0.59 -13.51 -12.44
N SER A 32 0.63 -12.32 -11.82
CA SER A 32 1.39 -11.17 -12.30
C SER A 32 2.73 -11.07 -11.56
N VAL A 33 3.81 -11.12 -12.33
CA VAL A 33 5.20 -10.86 -11.90
C VAL A 33 5.48 -9.38 -11.63
N ASN A 34 4.58 -8.48 -12.07
CA ASN A 34 4.82 -7.05 -12.02
C ASN A 34 3.86 -6.38 -11.04
N GLN A 35 4.39 -6.02 -9.87
CA GLN A 35 3.67 -5.25 -8.85
C GLN A 35 4.37 -3.90 -8.66
N THR A 36 3.84 -2.90 -9.37
CA THR A 36 4.23 -1.50 -9.20
C THR A 36 3.13 -0.76 -8.47
N ILE A 37 3.48 -0.11 -7.35
CA ILE A 37 2.58 0.75 -6.58
C ILE A 37 3.13 2.16 -6.63
N ASN A 38 2.38 3.06 -7.28
CA ASN A 38 2.75 4.45 -7.39
C ASN A 38 2.48 5.19 -6.06
N PRO A 39 3.22 6.28 -5.75
CA PRO A 39 2.99 7.08 -4.54
C PRO A 39 1.56 7.64 -4.42
N ASN A 40 0.87 7.83 -5.55
CA ASN A 40 -0.47 8.40 -5.62
C ASN A 40 -1.57 7.32 -5.73
N ASP A 41 -1.24 6.03 -5.69
CA ASP A 41 -2.25 4.97 -5.70
C ASP A 41 -3.07 5.03 -4.40
N ALA A 42 -4.39 4.86 -4.51
CA ALA A 42 -5.30 4.77 -3.37
C ALA A 42 -4.87 3.73 -2.31
N ARG A 43 -4.24 2.64 -2.77
CA ARG A 43 -3.73 1.53 -1.94
C ARG A 43 -2.52 1.88 -1.07
N VAL A 44 -1.95 3.08 -1.22
CA VAL A 44 -0.88 3.58 -0.35
C VAL A 44 -1.41 3.90 1.05
N ILE A 45 -2.69 4.28 1.15
CA ILE A 45 -3.33 4.64 2.41
C ILE A 45 -4.23 3.47 2.84
N TYR A 46 -4.16 3.12 4.12
CA TYR A 46 -5.05 2.11 4.69
C TYR A 46 -6.49 2.62 4.76
N PHE A 47 -7.44 1.71 4.58
CA PHE A 47 -8.85 2.00 4.86
C PHE A 47 -9.06 2.28 6.35
N ILE A 48 -9.97 3.21 6.63
CA ILE A 48 -10.51 3.41 7.97
C ILE A 48 -11.30 2.15 8.34
N PRO A 49 -11.06 1.55 9.53
CA PRO A 49 -11.80 0.38 9.99
C PRO A 49 -13.31 0.62 9.99
N GLN A 50 -14.08 -0.39 9.57
CA GLN A 50 -15.53 -0.29 9.44
C GLN A 50 -16.20 0.05 10.79
N THR A 51 -15.69 -0.48 11.90
CA THR A 51 -16.23 -0.23 13.25
C THR A 51 -16.20 1.24 13.66
N GLU A 52 -15.21 2.01 13.18
CA GLU A 52 -15.11 3.44 13.47
C GLU A 52 -16.07 4.25 12.61
N ARG A 53 -16.29 3.82 11.36
CA ARG A 53 -17.29 4.40 10.46
C ARG A 53 -18.72 4.17 10.97
N ASP A 54 -19.00 2.98 11.49
CA ASP A 54 -20.32 2.63 12.01
C ASP A 54 -20.68 3.47 13.26
N LYS A 55 -19.68 3.89 14.05
CA LYS A 55 -19.86 4.75 15.23
C LYS A 55 -19.97 6.23 14.90
N ASN A 56 -19.31 6.70 13.84
CA ASN A 56 -19.33 8.10 13.43
C ASN A 56 -19.70 8.24 11.95
N PRO A 57 -20.98 8.53 11.64
CA PRO A 57 -21.46 8.63 10.27
C PRO A 57 -20.86 9.80 9.48
N ASN A 58 -20.16 10.74 10.13
CA ASN A 58 -19.48 11.84 9.45
C ASN A 58 -18.09 11.43 8.90
N LEU A 59 -17.60 10.23 9.18
CA LEU A 59 -16.31 9.74 8.66
C LEU A 59 -16.45 9.23 7.22
N SER A 60 -15.80 9.94 6.29
CA SER A 60 -15.63 9.48 4.91
C SER A 60 -14.48 8.48 4.80
N GLN A 61 -14.64 7.46 3.96
CA GLN A 61 -13.59 6.46 3.70
C GLN A 61 -12.48 7.05 2.82
N ASN A 62 -11.27 6.51 2.96
CA ASN A 62 -10.17 6.77 2.06
C ASN A 62 -10.48 6.15 0.68
N PRO A 63 -10.13 6.80 -0.44
CA PRO A 63 -10.47 6.35 -1.79
C PRO A 63 -9.93 4.96 -2.13
#